data_AF-A0A0C9YK62-F1
#
_entry.id   AF-A0A0C9YK62-F1
#
_cell.length_a   1.000
_cell.length_b   1.000
_cell.length_c   1.000
_cell.angle_alpha   90.00
_cell.angle_beta   90.00
_cell.angle_gamma   90.00
#
_symmetry.space_group_name_H-M   'P 1'
#
loop_
_entity.id
_entity.type
_entity.pdbx_description
1 polymer ?
#
loop_
_entity_poly.entity_id
_entity_poly.type
_entity_poly.pdbx_seq_one_letter_code
_entity_poly.pdbx_strand_id
1 'polypeptide(L)'
;MSEDDVGTTKVIGRQKVWAHIKWAEEAWELAMLAGIEMGSMLIWQVKKQLPKAVRKQLDDEYADWDKFIKAVKDLNTAKLKQEKEDIEERKRSEEARDQKLLQRMEAAKWATTADLTAQLQRLTIRQVATSQSIPGPEGIPGSTHSMDGEAWGHSTNH
;
A
#
# COMPACT_ATOMS: atom_id res chain seq x y z
N MET A 1 -13.90 25.22 -5.83
CA MET A 1 -14.45 23.95 -6.35
C MET A 1 -13.55 22.81 -5.88
N SER A 2 -14.13 21.71 -5.42
CA SER A 2 -13.40 20.53 -4.91
C SER A 2 -13.21 19.45 -5.99
N GLU A 3 -12.38 18.43 -5.73
CA GLU A 3 -12.21 17.27 -6.64
C GLU A 3 -13.53 16.49 -6.81
N ASP A 4 -14.36 16.43 -5.76
CA ASP A 4 -15.67 15.75 -5.81
C ASP A 4 -16.66 16.45 -6.73
N ASP A 5 -16.55 17.78 -6.87
CA ASP A 5 -17.41 18.57 -7.74
C ASP A 5 -17.14 18.33 -9.25
N VAL A 6 -15.97 17.79 -9.61
CA VAL A 6 -15.58 17.61 -11.02
C VAL A 6 -16.53 16.67 -11.75
N GLY A 7 -17.03 17.12 -12.90
CA GLY A 7 -17.95 16.31 -13.71
C GLY A 7 -19.31 16.08 -13.05
N THR A 8 -19.66 16.90 -12.04
CA THR A 8 -20.97 16.87 -11.38
C THR A 8 -21.80 18.11 -11.70
N THR A 9 -23.07 18.01 -11.40
CA THR A 9 -24.03 19.11 -11.53
C THR A 9 -24.63 19.44 -10.17
N LYS A 10 -24.87 20.71 -9.91
CA LYS A 10 -25.59 21.21 -8.73
C LYS A 10 -26.96 21.72 -9.14
N VAL A 11 -27.93 21.59 -8.24
CA VAL A 11 -29.25 22.19 -8.41
C VAL A 11 -29.21 23.60 -7.83
N ILE A 12 -29.39 24.60 -8.67
CA ILE A 12 -29.49 26.01 -8.26
C ILE A 12 -30.90 26.48 -8.59
N GLY A 13 -31.69 26.77 -7.55
CA GLY A 13 -33.13 27.02 -7.69
C GLY A 13 -33.84 25.80 -8.30
N ARG A 14 -34.30 25.93 -9.55
CA ARG A 14 -34.98 24.85 -10.31
C ARG A 14 -34.16 24.29 -11.47
N GLN A 15 -32.90 24.71 -11.61
CA GLN A 15 -32.05 24.33 -12.75
C GLN A 15 -30.86 23.49 -12.31
N LYS A 16 -30.50 22.52 -13.15
CA LYS A 16 -29.33 21.67 -12.98
C LYS A 16 -28.17 22.28 -13.78
N VAL A 17 -27.16 22.79 -13.08
CA VAL A 17 -26.01 23.49 -13.65
C VAL A 17 -24.74 22.71 -13.35
N TRP A 18 -23.81 22.65 -14.29
CA TRP A 18 -22.51 22.02 -14.04
C TRP A 18 -21.72 22.79 -12.98
N ALA A 19 -21.08 22.06 -12.06
CA ALA A 19 -20.40 22.68 -10.93
C ALA A 19 -19.26 23.64 -11.35
N HIS A 20 -18.54 23.30 -12.42
CA HIS A 20 -17.46 24.16 -12.96
C HIS A 20 -18.00 25.45 -13.60
N ILE A 21 -19.17 25.41 -14.24
CA ILE A 21 -19.83 26.60 -14.79
C ILE A 21 -20.23 27.54 -13.65
N LYS A 22 -20.90 26.99 -12.62
CA LYS A 22 -21.33 27.81 -11.48
C LYS A 22 -20.14 28.44 -10.75
N TRP A 23 -19.07 27.67 -10.56
CA TRP A 23 -17.82 28.18 -9.98
C TRP A 23 -17.20 29.29 -10.83
N ALA A 24 -17.19 29.15 -12.16
CA ALA A 24 -16.64 30.16 -13.06
C ALA A 24 -17.43 31.48 -13.02
N GLU A 25 -18.75 31.41 -12.89
CA GLU A 25 -19.59 32.61 -12.70
C GLU A 25 -19.27 33.34 -11.40
N GLU A 26 -19.17 32.61 -10.28
CA GLU A 26 -18.80 33.18 -8.99
C GLU A 26 -17.38 33.77 -9.01
N ALA A 27 -16.44 33.08 -9.65
CA ALA A 27 -15.07 33.58 -9.80
C ALA A 27 -15.00 34.85 -10.66
N TRP A 28 -15.81 34.94 -11.72
CA TRP A 28 -15.91 36.12 -12.55
C TRP A 28 -16.46 37.32 -11.79
N GLU A 29 -17.53 37.12 -11.01
CA GLU A 29 -18.09 38.17 -10.14
C GLU A 29 -17.06 38.71 -9.17
N LEU A 30 -16.27 37.83 -8.53
CA LEU A 30 -15.19 38.24 -7.64
C LEU A 30 -14.08 39.02 -8.36
N ALA A 31 -13.70 38.60 -9.57
CA ALA A 31 -12.70 39.31 -10.36
C ALA A 31 -13.15 40.73 -10.74
N MET A 32 -14.43 40.89 -11.14
CA MET A 32 -15.03 42.20 -11.42
C MET A 32 -15.12 43.07 -10.17
N LEU A 33 -15.54 42.52 -9.03
CA LEU A 33 -15.61 43.26 -7.77
C LEU A 33 -14.24 43.74 -7.29
N ALA A 34 -13.18 42.97 -7.59
CA ALA A 34 -11.81 43.34 -7.30
C ALA A 34 -11.19 44.29 -8.34
N GLY A 35 -11.84 44.53 -9.47
CA GLY A 35 -11.32 45.37 -10.56
C GLY A 35 -10.08 44.77 -11.25
N ILE A 36 -9.96 43.44 -11.26
CA ILE A 36 -8.80 42.73 -11.85
C ILE A 36 -9.14 42.03 -13.16
N GLU A 37 -10.36 42.16 -13.65
CA GLU A 37 -10.91 41.37 -14.75
C GLU A 37 -10.13 41.51 -16.07
N MET A 38 -9.51 42.68 -16.29
CA MET A 38 -8.73 43.00 -17.49
C MET A 38 -7.26 42.55 -17.42
N GLY A 39 -6.82 42.00 -16.28
CA GLY A 39 -5.44 41.56 -16.08
C GLY A 39 -5.32 40.07 -15.77
N SER A 40 -4.09 39.57 -15.74
CA SER A 40 -3.77 38.19 -15.37
C SER A 40 -3.54 38.00 -13.86
N MET A 41 -3.73 39.06 -13.07
CA MET A 41 -3.43 39.06 -11.64
C MET A 41 -4.22 37.92 -10.95
N LEU A 42 -3.52 37.15 -10.11
CA LEU A 42 -4.04 36.01 -9.34
C LEU A 42 -4.55 34.80 -10.13
N ILE A 43 -4.65 34.84 -11.47
CA ILE A 43 -5.14 33.71 -12.27
C ILE A 43 -4.32 32.45 -11.97
N TRP A 44 -2.99 32.54 -11.97
CA TRP A 44 -2.12 31.40 -11.69
C TRP A 44 -2.35 30.81 -10.29
N GLN A 45 -2.55 31.67 -9.29
CA GLN A 45 -2.83 31.24 -7.92
C GLN A 45 -4.17 30.52 -7.83
N VAL A 46 -5.22 31.05 -8.47
CA VAL A 46 -6.54 30.41 -8.51
C VAL A 46 -6.50 29.11 -9.31
N LYS A 47 -5.83 29.09 -10.47
CA LYS A 47 -5.64 27.88 -11.27
C LYS A 47 -4.97 26.79 -10.44
N LYS A 48 -3.96 27.10 -9.61
CA LYS A 48 -3.31 26.12 -8.74
C LYS A 48 -4.24 25.44 -7.75
N GLN A 49 -5.28 26.13 -7.29
CA GLN A 49 -6.27 25.62 -6.34
C GLN A 49 -7.40 24.81 -7.01
N LEU A 50 -7.45 24.80 -8.34
CA LEU A 50 -8.45 24.00 -9.05
C LEU A 50 -8.17 22.50 -8.96
N PRO A 51 -9.23 21.67 -9.04
CA PRO A 51 -9.11 20.22 -9.16
C PRO A 51 -8.12 19.80 -10.25
N LYS A 52 -7.36 18.73 -10.02
CA LYS A 52 -6.32 18.25 -10.95
C LYS A 52 -6.89 17.94 -12.34
N ALA A 53 -8.07 17.33 -12.40
CA ALA A 53 -8.74 17.02 -13.66
C ALA A 53 -9.12 18.27 -14.47
N VAL A 54 -9.48 19.36 -13.79
CA VAL A 54 -9.80 20.66 -14.41
C VAL A 54 -8.53 21.34 -14.88
N ARG A 55 -7.49 21.41 -14.03
CA ARG A 55 -6.21 22.07 -14.36
C ARG A 55 -5.56 21.49 -15.61
N LYS A 56 -5.64 20.18 -15.81
CA LYS A 56 -5.07 19.48 -16.97
C LYS A 56 -5.71 19.85 -18.31
N GLN A 57 -6.92 20.40 -18.29
CA GLN A 57 -7.65 20.81 -19.50
C GLN A 57 -7.54 22.31 -19.79
N LEU A 58 -6.86 23.06 -18.93
CA LEU A 58 -6.67 24.50 -19.07
C LEU A 58 -5.25 24.79 -19.57
N ASP A 59 -5.14 25.76 -20.47
CA ASP A 59 -3.88 26.28 -20.97
C ASP A 59 -3.01 26.85 -19.85
N ASP A 60 -1.70 26.84 -20.03
CA ASP A 60 -0.73 27.24 -19.02
C ASP A 60 -0.93 28.69 -18.53
N GLU A 61 -1.25 29.60 -19.46
CA GLU A 61 -1.36 31.02 -19.21
C GLU A 61 -2.62 31.61 -19.85
N TYR A 62 -3.18 32.63 -19.19
CA TYR A 62 -4.30 33.41 -19.69
C TYR A 62 -3.97 34.91 -19.53
N ALA A 63 -4.26 35.69 -20.57
CA ALA A 63 -3.96 37.12 -20.59
C ALA A 63 -4.83 37.93 -19.61
N ASP A 64 -6.07 37.48 -19.40
CA ASP A 64 -7.10 38.19 -18.65
C ASP A 64 -8.10 37.18 -18.04
N TRP A 65 -8.90 37.64 -17.08
CA TRP A 65 -9.87 36.79 -16.40
C TRP A 65 -11.00 36.34 -17.33
N ASP A 66 -11.38 37.16 -18.32
CA ASP A 66 -12.46 36.79 -19.25
C ASP A 66 -12.09 35.53 -20.04
N LYS A 67 -10.87 35.44 -20.57
CA LYS A 67 -10.36 34.24 -21.25
C LYS A 67 -10.28 33.03 -20.32
N PHE A 68 -9.78 33.23 -19.09
CA PHE A 68 -9.69 32.15 -18.12
C PHE A 68 -11.06 31.59 -17.75
N ILE A 69 -12.03 32.46 -17.43
CA ILE A 69 -13.39 32.06 -17.08
C ILE A 69 -14.09 31.38 -18.26
N LYS A 70 -13.96 31.90 -19.48
CA LYS A 70 -14.48 31.25 -20.69
C LYS A 70 -13.91 29.85 -20.87
N ALA A 71 -12.59 29.70 -20.75
CA ALA A 71 -11.94 28.39 -20.87
C ALA A 71 -12.46 27.39 -19.83
N VAL A 72 -12.73 27.83 -18.59
CA VAL A 72 -13.32 26.97 -17.56
C VAL A 72 -14.77 26.59 -17.90
N LYS A 73 -15.59 27.53 -18.40
CA LYS A 73 -16.99 27.27 -18.78
C LYS A 73 -17.12 26.33 -19.99
N ASP A 74 -16.14 26.37 -20.90
CA ASP A 74 -16.13 25.59 -22.14
C ASP A 74 -15.47 24.21 -21.99
N LEU A 75 -15.13 23.81 -20.75
CA LEU A 75 -14.52 22.50 -20.49
C LEU A 75 -15.44 21.35 -20.92
N ASN A 76 -14.83 20.36 -21.58
CA ASN A 76 -15.55 19.19 -22.03
C ASN A 76 -15.88 18.28 -20.84
N THR A 77 -17.16 18.18 -20.50
CA THR A 77 -17.65 17.40 -19.35
C THR A 77 -17.36 15.91 -19.45
N ALA A 78 -17.35 15.33 -20.64
CA ALA A 78 -16.98 13.92 -20.84
C ALA A 78 -15.49 13.71 -20.55
N LYS A 79 -14.63 14.60 -21.05
CA LYS A 79 -13.19 14.57 -20.74
C LYS A 79 -12.93 14.78 -19.25
N LEU A 80 -13.67 15.68 -18.59
CA LEU A 80 -13.52 15.91 -17.14
C LEU A 80 -13.84 14.66 -16.32
N LYS A 81 -14.90 13.93 -16.68
CA LYS A 81 -15.24 12.67 -16.03
C LYS A 81 -14.18 11.61 -16.26
N GLN A 82 -13.72 11.45 -17.50
CA GLN A 82 -12.66 10.50 -17.84
C GLN A 82 -11.38 10.81 -17.06
N GLU A 83 -10.92 12.06 -17.07
CA GLU A 83 -9.68 12.42 -16.36
C GLU A 83 -9.82 12.23 -14.84
N LYS A 84 -11.00 12.49 -14.27
CA LYS A 84 -11.27 12.19 -12.86
C LYS A 84 -11.11 10.69 -12.58
N GLU A 85 -11.74 9.85 -13.39
CA GLU A 85 -11.64 8.39 -13.27
C GLU A 85 -10.20 7.90 -13.42
N ASP A 86 -9.46 8.38 -14.42
CA ASP A 86 -8.05 8.02 -14.64
C ASP A 86 -7.16 8.43 -13.45
N ILE A 87 -7.44 9.58 -12.82
CA ILE A 87 -6.73 10.02 -11.62
C ILE A 87 -7.02 9.07 -10.45
N GLU A 88 -8.28 8.72 -10.24
CA GLU A 88 -8.69 7.81 -9.17
C GLU A 88 -8.15 6.39 -9.37
N GLU A 89 -8.16 5.88 -10.61
CA GLU A 89 -7.62 4.57 -10.95
C GLU A 89 -6.11 4.52 -10.73
N ARG A 90 -5.35 5.53 -11.21
CA ARG A 90 -3.90 5.61 -10.95
C ARG A 90 -3.61 5.64 -9.46
N LYS A 91 -4.34 6.45 -8.69
CA LYS A 91 -4.20 6.53 -7.23
C LYS A 91 -4.45 5.15 -6.58
N ARG A 92 -5.52 4.47 -6.96
CA ARG A 92 -5.84 3.11 -6.46
C ARG A 92 -4.76 2.10 -6.81
N SER A 93 -4.22 2.15 -8.03
CA SER A 93 -3.15 1.26 -8.47
C SER A 93 -1.84 1.51 -7.72
N GLU A 94 -1.51 2.77 -7.44
CA GLU A 94 -0.34 3.14 -6.64
C GLU A 94 -0.49 2.65 -5.20
N GLU A 95 -1.65 2.91 -4.58
CA GLU A 95 -1.97 2.43 -3.22
C GLU A 95 -1.90 0.90 -3.12
N ALA A 96 -2.44 0.18 -4.11
CA ALA A 96 -2.39 -1.29 -4.15
C ALA A 96 -0.95 -1.81 -4.29
N ARG A 97 -0.12 -1.14 -5.10
CA ARG A 97 1.30 -1.49 -5.25
C ARG A 97 2.06 -1.27 -3.94
N ASP A 98 1.83 -0.14 -3.29
CA ASP A 98 2.53 0.23 -2.06
C ASP A 98 2.10 -0.69 -0.90
N GLN A 99 0.81 -1.03 -0.83
CA GLN A 99 0.30 -2.00 0.13
C GLN A 99 0.91 -3.40 -0.10
N LYS A 100 1.04 -3.84 -1.35
CA LYS A 100 1.68 -5.12 -1.69
C LYS A 100 3.17 -5.12 -1.33
N LEU A 101 3.86 -4.00 -1.51
CA LEU A 101 5.26 -3.85 -1.10
C LEU A 101 5.40 -3.95 0.42
N LEU A 102 4.51 -3.30 1.16
CA LEU A 102 4.49 -3.35 2.62
C LEU A 102 4.27 -4.78 3.13
N GLN A 103 3.30 -5.51 2.58
CA GLN A 103 3.05 -6.91 2.94
C GLN A 103 4.27 -7.81 2.70
N ARG A 104 4.98 -7.61 1.58
CA ARG A 104 6.21 -8.37 1.28
C ARG A 104 7.32 -8.06 2.28
N MET A 105 7.48 -6.79 2.65
CA MET A 105 8.47 -6.38 3.64
C MET A 105 8.17 -7.00 5.01
N GLU A 106 6.90 -7.01 5.43
CA GLU A 106 6.48 -7.63 6.67
C GLU A 106 6.68 -9.14 6.67
N ALA A 107 6.31 -9.83 5.59
CA ALA A 107 6.52 -11.26 5.44
C ALA A 107 8.02 -11.62 5.50
N ALA A 108 8.87 -10.85 4.83
CA ALA A 108 10.32 -11.03 4.89
C ALA A 108 10.85 -10.85 6.33
N LYS A 109 10.39 -9.81 7.04
CA LYS A 109 10.74 -9.57 8.44
C LYS A 109 10.39 -10.78 9.33
N TRP A 110 9.19 -11.33 9.17
CA TRP A 110 8.75 -12.49 9.93
C TRP A 110 9.54 -13.75 9.58
N ALA A 111 9.84 -13.97 8.30
CA ALA A 111 10.65 -15.10 7.85
C ALA A 111 12.07 -15.07 8.45
N THR A 112 12.74 -13.91 8.43
CA THR A 112 14.06 -13.73 9.07
C THR A 112 14.01 -13.96 10.58
N THR A 113 12.95 -13.49 11.24
CA THR A 113 12.77 -13.70 12.69
C THR A 113 12.58 -15.19 13.02
N ALA A 114 11.77 -15.89 12.23
CA ALA A 114 11.54 -17.32 12.38
C ALA A 114 12.82 -18.14 12.13
N ASP A 115 13.59 -17.78 11.11
CA ASP A 115 14.87 -18.43 10.82
C ASP A 115 15.87 -18.25 11.96
N LEU A 116 16.04 -17.02 12.47
CA LEU A 116 16.89 -16.76 13.63
C LEU A 116 16.45 -17.57 14.87
N THR A 117 15.14 -17.64 15.11
CA THR A 117 14.57 -18.42 16.21
C THR A 117 14.88 -19.91 16.06
N ALA A 118 14.72 -20.46 14.86
CA ALA A 118 15.02 -21.86 14.57
C ALA A 118 16.51 -22.18 14.72
N GLN A 119 17.40 -21.27 14.30
CA GLN A 119 18.85 -21.42 14.47
C GLN A 119 19.25 -21.46 15.96
N LEU A 120 18.68 -20.57 16.77
CA LEU A 120 18.91 -20.54 18.22
C LEU A 120 18.43 -21.83 18.90
N GLN A 121 17.23 -22.30 18.58
CA GLN A 121 16.69 -23.56 19.13
C GLN A 121 17.60 -24.76 18.81
N ARG A 122 18.10 -24.84 17.57
CA ARG A 122 19.02 -25.93 17.15
C ARG A 122 20.35 -25.90 17.93
N LEU A 123 20.92 -24.71 18.16
CA LEU A 123 22.14 -24.56 18.95
C LEU A 123 21.95 -25.06 20.40
N THR A 124 20.83 -24.70 21.03
CA THR A 124 20.49 -25.15 22.38
C THR A 124 20.34 -26.67 22.46
N ILE A 125 19.63 -27.29 21.49
CA ILE A 125 19.47 -28.75 21.44
C ILE A 125 20.83 -29.44 21.29
N ARG A 126 21.72 -28.90 20.44
CA ARG A 126 23.06 -29.46 20.23
C ARG A 126 23.90 -29.44 21.51
N GLN A 127 23.84 -28.37 22.29
CA GLN A 127 24.57 -28.26 23.56
C GLN A 127 24.11 -29.31 24.58
N VAL A 128 22.79 -29.56 24.69
CA VAL A 128 22.24 -30.57 25.61
C VAL A 128 22.65 -31.99 25.21
N ALA A 129 22.63 -32.31 23.91
CA ALA A 129 23.04 -33.63 23.41
C ALA A 129 24.52 -33.93 23.67
N THR A 130 25.41 -32.93 23.57
CA THR A 130 26.84 -33.10 23.86
C THR A 130 27.16 -33.27 25.35
N SER A 131 26.30 -32.78 26.25
CA SER A 131 26.51 -32.95 27.70
C SER A 131 26.08 -34.33 28.22
N GLN A 132 25.29 -35.10 27.45
CA GLN A 132 24.84 -36.44 27.84
C GLN A 132 25.75 -37.58 27.36
N SER A 133 26.78 -37.30 26.54
CA SER A 133 27.79 -38.29 26.13
C SER A 133 29.08 -38.16 26.94
N ILE A 134 29.03 -38.49 28.22
CA ILE A 134 30.24 -38.86 28.98
C ILE A 134 30.13 -40.36 29.27
N PRO A 135 30.79 -41.25 28.49
CA PRO A 135 30.98 -42.63 28.91
C PRO A 135 32.04 -42.64 30.02
N GLY A 136 31.68 -43.13 31.21
CA GLY A 136 32.64 -43.38 32.29
C GLY A 136 33.68 -44.43 31.87
N PRO A 137 34.95 -44.29 32.29
CA PRO A 137 35.97 -45.27 31.97
C PRO A 137 35.94 -46.40 33.02
N GLU A 138 36.03 -47.65 32.58
CA GLU A 138 36.97 -48.67 33.12
C GLU A 138 36.63 -50.08 32.60
N GLY A 139 37.69 -50.84 32.24
CA GLY A 139 37.69 -52.31 32.23
C GLY A 139 37.95 -52.98 30.88
N ILE A 140 39.22 -53.26 30.58
CA ILE A 140 39.69 -54.09 29.45
C ILE A 140 39.71 -55.61 29.84
N PRO A 141 40.16 -56.57 29.00
CA PRO A 141 39.37 -57.60 28.32
C PRO A 141 39.67 -59.04 28.83
N GLY A 142 38.92 -60.05 28.39
CA GLY A 142 39.37 -61.43 28.62
C GLY A 142 38.46 -62.57 28.16
N SER A 143 39.01 -63.37 27.24
CA SER A 143 38.77 -64.80 26.98
C SER A 143 37.47 -65.28 26.33
N THR A 144 37.67 -65.73 25.09
CA THR A 144 36.85 -66.65 24.30
C THR A 144 36.87 -68.09 24.81
N HIS A 145 35.77 -68.80 24.52
CA HIS A 145 35.68 -70.24 24.18
C HIS A 145 35.50 -71.26 25.34
N SER A 146 34.31 -71.87 25.42
CA SER A 146 34.12 -73.29 25.05
C SER A 146 32.64 -73.68 25.17
N MET A 147 32.13 -74.41 24.17
CA MET A 147 30.89 -75.19 24.24
C MET A 147 31.11 -76.41 25.15
N ASP A 148 30.05 -76.87 25.82
CA ASP A 148 29.51 -78.24 25.73
C ASP A 148 28.56 -78.57 26.89
N GLY A 149 27.55 -79.41 26.60
CA GLY A 149 27.16 -80.47 27.55
C GLY A 149 25.82 -80.34 28.28
N GLU A 150 24.74 -80.64 27.58
CA GLU A 150 23.63 -81.53 27.97
C GLU A 150 23.56 -82.08 29.43
N ALA A 151 22.44 -81.74 30.10
CA ALA A 151 21.28 -82.62 30.32
C ALA A 151 20.89 -83.15 31.72
N TRP A 152 19.55 -83.27 31.83
CA TRP A 152 18.67 -84.11 32.67
C TRP A 152 18.27 -83.69 34.09
N GLY A 153 16.93 -83.62 34.30
CA GLY A 153 16.28 -84.29 35.43
C GLY A 153 15.20 -83.52 36.22
N HIS A 154 13.92 -83.68 35.82
CA HIS A 154 12.69 -84.00 36.60
C HIS A 154 12.74 -83.91 38.16
N SER A 155 11.70 -83.63 38.96
CA SER A 155 10.25 -83.30 38.84
C SER A 155 9.65 -83.28 40.29
N THR A 156 8.52 -82.57 40.53
CA THR A 156 7.51 -82.69 41.64
C THR A 156 7.96 -82.43 43.09
N ASN A 157 7.19 -81.99 44.10
CA ASN A 157 5.76 -81.76 44.45
C ASN A 157 5.81 -80.69 45.60
N HIS A 158 4.82 -79.85 45.91
CA HIS A 158 3.45 -80.11 46.41
C HIS A 158 2.69 -78.78 46.44
#